data_AF-A0A937RPZ4-F1
#
_entry.id   AF-A0A937RPZ4-F1
#
_cell.length_a   1.000
_cell.length_b   1.000
_cell.length_c   1.000
_cell.angle_alpha   90.00
_cell.angle_beta   90.00
_cell.angle_gamma   90.00
#
_symmetry.space_group_name_H-M   'P 1'
#
loop_
_entity.id
_entity.type
_entity.pdbx_description
1 polymer ?
#
loop_
_entity_poly.entity_id
_entity_poly.type
_entity_poly.pdbx_seq_one_letter_code
_entity_poly.pdbx_strand_id
1 'polypeptide(L)'
;MTPSWWTGLTPLEEIVPCGDAHHRIRWSDGELATPDHDDPDGERTLAALGGQTSRCIEILDAWQRHRADLDALLLAGRGAGDPLGPQLAGAPGGFSGFSSSLAVSFGSASPMPAPPMPAPYRYAQARAVAAMSPSPGPGPGAPVAWYYGSRGGGAPAPRQGEDTLLMLLRLPGALPDRLVATVVATWARRITDDDPRVAKALPALHAALYGRALAGARGWLGGGTELDVRLAASPAVARRPDGTVVIELPFSWLSDVWARGFTTLAGRFCLTAQPGPADDWTFTTVALDLGQPQKFTLHPC
;
A
#
# COMPACT_ATOMS: atom_id res chain seq x y z
N MET A 1 27.48 -11.18 -6.65
CA MET A 1 26.48 -11.49 -5.60
C MET A 1 25.19 -10.82 -5.99
N THR A 2 24.06 -11.52 -5.97
CA THR A 2 22.75 -10.87 -6.17
C THR A 2 22.50 -9.98 -4.94
N PRO A 3 22.21 -8.69 -5.13
CA PRO A 3 21.93 -7.80 -4.01
C PRO A 3 20.69 -8.27 -3.27
N SER A 4 20.69 -8.10 -1.95
CA SER A 4 19.56 -8.47 -1.12
C SER A 4 18.34 -7.61 -1.46
N TRP A 5 17.13 -8.15 -1.28
CA TRP A 5 15.90 -7.44 -1.65
C TRP A 5 15.72 -6.12 -0.87
N TRP A 6 16.29 -6.01 0.33
CA TRP A 6 16.25 -4.81 1.16
C TRP A 6 17.26 -3.73 0.78
N THR A 7 18.17 -3.99 -0.17
CA THR A 7 19.11 -2.97 -0.67
C THR A 7 18.34 -1.76 -1.20
N GLY A 8 18.77 -0.55 -0.80
CA GLY A 8 18.11 0.71 -1.12
C GLY A 8 16.92 1.09 -0.23
N LEU A 9 16.53 0.24 0.74
CA LEU A 9 15.53 0.59 1.74
C LEU A 9 16.21 1.10 3.01
N THR A 10 15.91 2.36 3.38
CA THR A 10 16.45 2.98 4.60
C THR A 10 16.01 2.20 5.86
N PRO A 11 16.92 1.87 6.78
CA PRO A 11 16.56 1.37 8.11
C PRO A 11 15.57 2.32 8.80
N LEU A 12 14.65 1.78 9.58
CA LEU A 12 13.64 2.54 10.31
C LEU A 12 13.66 2.16 11.78
N GLU A 13 13.43 3.14 12.63
CA GLU A 13 13.27 2.95 14.06
C GLU A 13 12.10 3.80 14.53
N GLU A 14 11.17 3.19 15.26
CA GLU A 14 9.97 3.83 15.78
C GLU A 14 9.80 3.52 17.26
N ILE A 15 9.14 4.41 17.97
CA ILE A 15 8.84 4.27 19.40
C ILE A 15 7.40 3.79 19.57
N VAL A 16 7.19 2.73 20.37
CA VAL A 16 5.88 2.19 20.70
C VAL A 16 5.67 2.11 22.21
N PRO A 17 4.43 2.27 22.70
CA PRO A 17 4.12 2.03 24.11
C PRO A 17 4.24 0.54 24.44
N CYS A 18 4.89 0.21 25.55
CA CYS A 18 5.09 -1.16 26.04
C CYS A 18 4.94 -1.19 27.56
N GLY A 19 3.72 -1.44 28.06
CA GLY A 19 3.40 -1.27 29.48
C GLY A 19 3.53 0.20 29.89
N ASP A 20 4.26 0.46 30.98
CA ASP A 20 4.54 1.81 31.49
C ASP A 20 5.74 2.49 30.81
N ALA A 21 6.41 1.79 29.88
CA ALA A 21 7.60 2.27 29.17
C ALA A 21 7.31 2.52 27.69
N HIS A 22 8.28 3.15 27.02
CA HIS A 22 8.30 3.33 25.57
C HIS A 22 9.51 2.61 25.02
N HIS A 23 9.30 1.69 24.10
CA HIS A 23 10.34 0.82 23.54
C HIS A 23 10.50 1.10 22.04
N ARG A 24 11.70 0.86 21.55
CA ARG A 24 12.10 0.94 20.15
C ARG A 24 11.74 -0.34 19.42
N ILE A 25 11.17 -0.17 18.23
CA ILE A 25 11.07 -1.21 17.22
C ILE A 25 11.91 -0.75 16.03
N ARG A 26 12.83 -1.61 15.60
CA ARG A 26 13.74 -1.32 14.51
C ARG A 26 13.53 -2.30 13.38
N TRP A 27 13.35 -1.78 12.17
CA TRP A 27 13.44 -2.54 10.95
C TRP A 27 14.79 -2.25 10.27
N SER A 28 15.55 -3.30 9.97
CA SER A 28 16.78 -3.19 9.19
C SER A 28 17.10 -4.53 8.53
N ASP A 29 17.72 -4.47 7.35
CA ASP A 29 18.19 -5.65 6.63
C ASP A 29 17.11 -6.72 6.38
N GLY A 30 15.87 -6.29 6.16
CA GLY A 30 14.74 -7.17 5.90
C GLY A 30 14.05 -7.74 7.14
N GLU A 31 14.57 -7.46 8.34
CA GLU A 31 14.07 -8.02 9.60
C GLU A 31 13.58 -6.94 10.56
N LEU A 32 12.62 -7.32 11.42
CA LEU A 32 12.11 -6.49 12.51
C LEU A 32 12.70 -6.99 13.83
N ALA A 33 13.18 -6.07 14.66
CA ALA A 33 13.78 -6.34 15.96
C ALA A 33 13.28 -5.35 17.03
N THR A 34 13.46 -5.71 18.29
CA THR A 34 13.15 -4.86 19.46
C THR A 34 14.42 -4.64 20.27
N PRO A 35 15.20 -3.57 20.00
CA PRO A 35 16.51 -3.35 20.63
C PRO A 35 16.48 -3.23 22.15
N ASP A 36 15.32 -2.95 22.74
CA ASP A 36 15.15 -2.76 24.18
C ASP A 36 14.78 -4.05 24.93
N HIS A 37 14.76 -5.21 24.26
CA HIS A 37 14.64 -6.53 24.89
C HIS A 37 15.86 -7.40 24.56
N ASP A 38 16.65 -7.71 25.59
CA ASP A 38 17.87 -8.52 25.46
C ASP A 38 17.56 -10.00 25.14
N ASP A 39 16.46 -10.54 25.68
CA ASP A 39 16.02 -11.93 25.47
C ASP A 39 14.51 -12.02 25.13
N PRO A 40 14.13 -11.81 23.86
CA PRO A 40 12.75 -11.95 23.40
C PRO A 40 12.15 -13.35 23.63
N ASP A 41 12.96 -14.41 23.68
CA ASP A 41 12.45 -15.78 23.88
C ASP A 41 12.17 -16.06 25.36
N GLY A 42 13.00 -15.51 26.26
CA GLY A 42 12.72 -15.46 27.70
C GLY A 42 11.41 -14.74 28.01
N GLU A 43 11.17 -13.59 27.38
CA GLU A 43 9.91 -12.83 27.52
C GLU A 43 8.69 -13.64 27.07
N ARG A 44 8.79 -14.35 25.94
CA ARG A 44 7.73 -15.27 25.48
C ARG A 44 7.48 -16.41 26.47
N THR A 45 8.54 -16.96 27.05
CA THR A 45 8.45 -18.02 28.05
C THR A 45 7.73 -17.52 29.30
N LEU A 46 8.08 -16.33 29.80
CA LEU A 46 7.42 -15.72 30.95
C LEU A 46 5.93 -15.45 30.68
N ALA A 47 5.59 -14.96 29.49
CA ALA A 47 4.19 -14.78 29.09
C ALA A 47 3.43 -16.11 29.05
N ALA A 48 4.04 -17.18 28.52
CA ALA A 48 3.45 -18.51 28.50
C ALA A 48 3.22 -19.11 29.91
N LEU A 49 4.00 -18.69 30.90
CA LEU A 49 3.85 -19.06 32.31
C LEU A 49 2.83 -18.18 33.07
N GLY A 50 2.07 -17.34 32.36
CA GLY A 50 1.03 -16.48 32.93
C GLY A 50 1.46 -15.04 33.18
N GLY A 51 2.67 -14.65 32.78
CA GLY A 51 3.10 -13.25 32.73
C GLY A 51 2.32 -12.44 31.68
N GLN A 52 2.37 -11.12 31.80
CA GLN A 52 1.82 -10.24 30.77
C GLN A 52 2.77 -10.20 29.56
N THR A 53 2.22 -10.30 28.35
CA THR A 53 3.01 -10.20 27.12
C THR A 53 3.41 -8.75 26.87
N SER A 54 4.70 -8.53 26.61
CA SER A 54 5.21 -7.24 26.18
C SER A 54 4.71 -6.90 24.77
N ARG A 55 4.19 -5.68 24.58
CA ARG A 55 3.63 -5.21 23.30
C ARG A 55 4.61 -5.34 22.13
N CYS A 56 5.88 -5.07 22.38
CA CYS A 56 6.96 -5.23 21.39
C CYS A 56 7.09 -6.69 20.90
N ILE A 57 6.95 -7.66 21.80
CA ILE A 57 6.99 -9.08 21.48
C ILE A 57 5.77 -9.49 20.67
N GLU A 58 4.57 -8.98 21.00
CA GLU A 58 3.37 -9.20 20.20
C GLU A 58 3.53 -8.69 18.76
N ILE A 59 4.15 -7.52 18.59
CA ILE A 59 4.43 -6.93 17.27
C ILE A 59 5.42 -7.79 16.49
N LEU A 60 6.51 -8.25 17.11
CA LEU A 60 7.46 -9.17 16.48
C LEU A 60 6.82 -10.48 16.03
N ASP A 61 6.01 -11.10 16.89
CA ASP A 61 5.35 -12.37 16.60
C ASP A 61 4.27 -12.21 15.53
N ALA A 62 3.53 -11.10 15.54
CA ALA A 62 2.63 -10.76 14.46
C ALA A 62 3.41 -10.57 13.14
N TRP A 63 4.52 -9.82 13.15
CA TRP A 63 5.34 -9.59 11.96
C TRP A 63 5.82 -10.91 11.34
N GLN A 64 6.40 -11.79 12.15
CA GLN A 64 6.89 -13.08 11.67
C GLN A 64 5.77 -13.97 11.10
N ARG A 65 4.57 -13.93 11.69
CA ARG A 65 3.38 -14.63 11.15
C ARG A 65 2.93 -14.06 9.82
N HIS A 66 2.95 -12.73 9.66
CA HIS A 66 2.41 -12.04 8.49
C HIS A 66 3.42 -11.74 7.39
N ARG A 67 4.72 -12.09 7.56
CA ARG A 67 5.78 -11.82 6.56
C ARG A 67 5.59 -12.47 5.19
N ALA A 68 4.62 -13.38 5.06
CA ALA A 68 4.24 -14.03 3.80
C ALA A 68 2.73 -13.98 3.55
N ASP A 69 1.99 -13.16 4.31
CA ASP A 69 0.55 -13.07 4.25
C ASP A 69 0.10 -12.09 3.16
N LEU A 70 -0.63 -12.60 2.16
CA LEU A 70 -1.08 -11.80 1.03
C LEU A 70 -2.16 -10.79 1.40
N ASP A 71 -2.85 -10.99 2.53
CA ASP A 71 -3.84 -10.02 3.01
C ASP A 71 -3.16 -8.68 3.33
N ALA A 72 -1.88 -8.68 3.72
CA ALA A 72 -1.10 -7.46 3.86
C ALA A 72 -1.03 -6.67 2.54
N LEU A 73 -0.97 -7.34 1.38
CA LEU A 73 -0.93 -6.65 0.09
C LEU A 73 -2.29 -6.09 -0.34
N LEU A 74 -3.38 -6.70 0.13
CA LEU A 74 -4.75 -6.32 -0.18
C LEU A 74 -5.26 -5.19 0.71
N LEU A 75 -4.89 -5.23 1.99
CA LEU A 75 -5.30 -4.27 3.00
C LEU A 75 -4.39 -3.04 3.05
N ALA A 76 -3.10 -3.18 2.70
CA ALA A 76 -2.16 -2.06 2.66
C ALA A 76 -2.45 -1.07 1.52
N GLY A 77 -2.03 0.18 1.71
CA GLY A 77 -2.14 1.23 0.69
C GLY A 77 -1.39 0.86 -0.59
N ARG A 78 -1.90 1.35 -1.73
CA ARG A 78 -1.34 1.08 -3.06
C ARG A 78 -0.27 2.09 -3.50
N GLY A 79 0.00 3.10 -2.69
CA GLY A 79 1.01 4.13 -2.90
C GLY A 79 0.55 5.50 -2.40
N ALA A 80 1.29 6.56 -2.76
CA ALA A 80 1.04 7.92 -2.27
C ALA A 80 -0.37 8.48 -2.60
N GLY A 81 -1.05 7.95 -3.62
CA GLY A 81 -2.42 8.30 -3.97
C GLY A 81 -3.51 7.51 -3.24
N ASP A 82 -3.13 6.57 -2.36
CA ASP A 82 -4.04 5.67 -1.64
C ASP A 82 -3.62 5.55 -0.16
N PRO A 83 -3.71 6.65 0.62
CA PRO A 83 -3.27 6.64 2.01
C PRO A 83 -4.26 5.84 2.87
N LEU A 84 -3.72 4.91 3.67
CA LEU A 84 -4.45 4.30 4.78
C LEU A 84 -4.45 5.25 5.98
N GLY A 85 -5.32 6.24 5.95
CA GLY A 85 -5.61 7.06 7.12
C GLY A 85 -6.93 6.64 7.76
N PRO A 86 -7.11 6.78 9.09
CA PRO A 86 -8.45 6.92 9.63
C PRO A 86 -9.06 8.15 8.96
N GLN A 87 -10.00 7.95 8.05
CA GLN A 87 -10.85 9.02 7.56
C GLN A 87 -11.60 9.52 8.80
N LEU A 88 -11.15 10.63 9.38
CA LEU A 88 -11.90 11.36 10.40
C LEU A 88 -13.22 11.77 9.74
N ALA A 89 -14.25 10.98 9.96
CA ALA A 89 -15.63 11.36 9.69
C ALA A 89 -15.86 12.74 10.36
N GLY A 90 -16.42 13.67 9.58
CA GLY A 90 -16.31 15.10 9.81
C GLY A 90 -16.55 15.57 11.24
N ALA A 91 -15.58 16.34 11.76
CA ALA A 91 -15.82 17.27 12.85
C ALA A 91 -15.96 18.68 12.24
N PRO A 92 -17.06 19.42 12.51
CA PRO A 92 -17.18 20.79 12.06
C PRO A 92 -16.38 21.70 13.01
N GLY A 93 -15.32 22.30 12.48
CA GLY A 93 -14.70 23.52 13.03
C GLY A 93 -13.59 23.31 14.07
N GLY A 94 -12.44 23.96 13.83
CA GLY A 94 -11.46 24.29 14.89
C GLY A 94 -10.01 23.90 14.60
N PHE A 95 -9.27 24.87 14.07
CA PHE A 95 -7.81 25.09 14.05
C PHE A 95 -6.80 23.98 14.50
N SER A 96 -5.91 23.67 13.54
CA SER A 96 -4.44 23.48 13.63
C SER A 96 -3.84 22.40 14.54
N GLY A 97 -3.30 21.35 13.90
CA GLY A 97 -2.28 20.45 14.45
C GLY A 97 -1.47 19.84 13.31
N PHE A 98 -0.18 20.15 13.27
CA PHE A 98 0.77 19.83 12.19
C PHE A 98 0.90 18.31 11.96
N SER A 99 0.49 17.83 10.77
CA SER A 99 1.02 16.58 10.23
C SER A 99 2.18 16.91 9.29
N SER A 100 3.39 16.76 9.80
CA SER A 100 4.61 16.81 9.00
C SER A 100 4.73 15.51 8.20
N SER A 101 4.10 15.46 7.03
CA SER A 101 4.55 14.56 5.98
C SER A 101 5.81 15.17 5.38
N LEU A 102 6.98 14.61 5.71
CA LEU A 102 8.20 14.91 4.98
C LEU A 102 8.06 14.32 3.57
N ALA A 103 7.56 15.15 2.65
CA ALA A 103 7.85 14.99 1.24
C ALA A 103 9.36 15.15 1.07
N VAL A 104 10.03 14.08 0.64
CA VAL A 104 11.41 14.16 0.15
C VAL A 104 11.38 15.00 -1.12
N SER A 105 11.67 16.29 -0.97
CA SER A 105 11.73 17.26 -2.06
C SER A 105 13.08 17.14 -2.77
N PHE A 106 13.10 16.61 -3.99
CA PHE A 106 14.17 16.94 -4.94
C PHE A 106 13.79 18.27 -5.62
N GLY A 107 14.75 19.19 -5.65
CA GLY A 107 14.54 20.60 -5.98
C GLY A 107 13.86 20.84 -7.33
N SER A 108 12.75 21.58 -7.30
CA SER A 108 12.14 22.20 -8.47
C SER A 108 12.12 23.71 -8.28
N ALA A 109 12.70 24.43 -9.25
CA ALA A 109 12.69 25.87 -9.36
C ALA A 109 11.27 26.45 -9.29
N SER A 110 11.13 27.60 -8.62
CA SER A 110 9.87 28.32 -8.41
C SER A 110 9.16 28.65 -9.73
N PRO A 111 7.84 28.42 -9.85
CA PRO A 111 7.08 28.89 -11.00
C PRO A 111 6.72 30.38 -10.85
N MET A 112 6.95 31.15 -11.91
CA MET A 112 6.46 32.53 -12.06
C MET A 112 4.93 32.58 -12.24
N PRO A 113 4.26 33.69 -11.86
CA PRO A 113 2.81 33.80 -11.95
C PRO A 113 2.32 34.04 -13.40
N ALA A 114 1.28 33.30 -13.80
CA ALA A 114 0.58 33.49 -15.07
C ALA A 114 -0.43 34.66 -15.01
N PRO A 115 -0.71 35.35 -16.13
CA PRO A 115 -1.66 36.47 -16.19
C PRO A 115 -3.14 35.99 -16.17
N PRO A 116 -4.09 36.87 -15.77
CA PRO A 116 -5.49 36.50 -15.57
C PRO A 116 -6.27 36.38 -16.89
N MET A 117 -7.04 35.30 -17.03
CA MET A 117 -8.04 35.09 -18.09
C MET A 117 -9.45 35.52 -17.61
N PRO A 118 -10.34 35.93 -18.54
CA PRO A 118 -11.65 36.52 -18.19
C PRO A 118 -12.73 35.47 -17.88
N ALA A 119 -13.72 35.90 -17.10
CA ALA A 119 -14.79 35.11 -16.50
C ALA A 119 -15.68 34.33 -17.48
N PRO A 120 -16.19 33.13 -17.10
CA PRO A 120 -17.17 32.42 -17.89
C PRO A 120 -18.60 32.93 -17.66
N TYR A 121 -19.34 32.94 -18.77
CA TYR A 121 -20.76 33.20 -18.90
C TYR A 121 -21.62 32.22 -18.07
N ARG A 122 -22.66 32.75 -17.44
CA ARG A 122 -23.74 32.00 -16.79
C ARG A 122 -24.60 31.29 -17.83
N TYR A 123 -24.84 29.99 -17.64
CA TYR A 123 -26.05 29.35 -18.14
C TYR A 123 -26.74 28.53 -17.04
N ALA A 124 -28.06 28.49 -17.18
CA ALA A 124 -29.06 28.26 -16.15
C ALA A 124 -29.09 26.84 -15.57
N GLN A 125 -29.41 26.79 -14.27
CA GLN A 125 -29.74 25.59 -13.52
C GLN A 125 -31.10 25.04 -13.99
N ALA A 126 -31.13 23.81 -14.47
CA ALA A 126 -32.35 23.03 -14.60
C ALA A 126 -32.53 22.13 -13.37
N ARG A 127 -33.60 22.38 -12.60
CA ARG A 127 -34.07 21.55 -11.49
C ARG A 127 -34.48 20.16 -12.00
N ALA A 128 -33.87 19.11 -11.49
CA ALA A 128 -34.40 17.76 -11.58
C ALA A 128 -35.45 17.56 -10.47
N VAL A 129 -36.70 17.38 -10.89
CA VAL A 129 -37.84 17.04 -10.03
C VAL A 129 -37.91 15.51 -9.96
N ALA A 130 -37.79 14.95 -8.75
CA ALA A 130 -37.94 13.53 -8.51
C ALA A 130 -39.42 13.12 -8.67
N ALA A 131 -39.71 12.27 -9.65
CA ALA A 131 -41.01 11.62 -9.82
C ALA A 131 -40.93 10.21 -9.21
N MET A 132 -41.44 10.05 -7.99
CA MET A 132 -41.71 8.74 -7.38
C MET A 132 -43.08 8.27 -7.86
N SER A 133 -43.16 7.07 -8.42
CA SER A 133 -44.42 6.34 -8.62
C SER A 133 -44.56 5.21 -7.60
N PRO A 134 -45.79 4.93 -7.11
CA PRO A 134 -46.04 4.11 -5.93
C PRO A 134 -46.14 2.62 -6.27
N SER A 135 -45.69 1.76 -5.37
CA SER A 135 -46.11 0.34 -5.33
C SER A 135 -47.26 0.16 -4.34
N PRO A 136 -48.26 -0.70 -4.65
CA PRO A 136 -49.44 -0.88 -3.83
C PRO A 136 -49.14 -1.79 -2.63
N GLY A 137 -49.61 -1.40 -1.45
CA GLY A 137 -49.59 -2.21 -0.25
C GLY A 137 -50.76 -3.20 -0.17
N PRO A 138 -50.68 -4.25 0.66
CA PRO A 138 -51.84 -4.97 1.14
C PRO A 138 -52.36 -4.37 2.46
N GLY A 139 -53.69 -4.35 2.57
CA GLY A 139 -54.47 -3.77 3.66
C GLY A 139 -54.49 -4.56 4.99
N PRO A 140 -55.42 -4.19 5.89
CA PRO A 140 -55.18 -4.18 7.33
C PRO A 140 -55.68 -5.43 8.07
N GLY A 141 -54.92 -5.84 9.09
CA GLY A 141 -55.31 -6.82 10.10
C GLY A 141 -54.31 -6.80 11.26
N ALA A 142 -54.69 -6.16 12.36
CA ALA A 142 -53.96 -6.04 13.63
C ALA A 142 -53.69 -7.41 14.32
N PRO A 143 -52.96 -7.52 15.47
CA PRO A 143 -52.29 -6.49 16.25
C PRO A 143 -50.82 -6.80 16.63
N VAL A 144 -50.21 -5.77 17.21
CA VAL A 144 -48.92 -5.70 17.86
C VAL A 144 -48.77 -6.79 18.95
N ALA A 145 -47.76 -7.64 18.83
CA ALA A 145 -47.20 -8.40 19.94
C ALA A 145 -45.67 -8.41 19.82
N TRP A 146 -45.04 -7.49 20.54
CA TRP A 146 -43.61 -7.47 20.79
C TRP A 146 -43.23 -8.74 21.56
N TYR A 147 -42.65 -9.72 20.88
CA TYR A 147 -41.87 -10.77 21.51
C TYR A 147 -40.40 -10.52 21.21
N TYR A 148 -39.66 -10.15 22.24
CA TYR A 148 -38.20 -10.17 22.30
C TYR A 148 -37.72 -11.62 22.07
N GLY A 149 -37.45 -11.95 20.80
CA GLY A 149 -36.72 -13.13 20.40
C GLY A 149 -35.34 -12.71 19.93
N SER A 150 -34.45 -12.41 20.88
CA SER A 150 -33.02 -12.18 20.63
C SER A 150 -32.41 -13.39 19.95
N ARG A 151 -32.35 -13.37 18.62
CA ARG A 151 -31.42 -14.20 17.84
C ARG A 151 -30.31 -13.28 17.39
N GLY A 152 -29.37 -13.03 18.31
CA GLY A 152 -28.13 -12.34 18.02
C GLY A 152 -27.39 -13.10 16.94
N GLY A 153 -27.46 -12.60 15.71
CA GLY A 153 -26.45 -12.86 14.70
C GLY A 153 -25.19 -12.15 15.16
N GLY A 154 -24.42 -12.80 16.04
CA GLY A 154 -23.07 -12.37 16.34
C GLY A 154 -22.31 -12.31 15.02
N ALA A 155 -21.75 -11.15 14.69
CA ALA A 155 -20.71 -11.08 13.69
C ALA A 155 -19.66 -12.16 14.01
N PRO A 156 -19.17 -12.92 13.02
CA PRO A 156 -18.10 -13.87 13.28
C PRO A 156 -16.97 -13.13 13.99
N ALA A 157 -16.53 -13.64 15.14
CA ALA A 157 -15.39 -13.08 15.83
C ALA A 157 -14.22 -12.97 14.83
N PRO A 158 -13.53 -11.82 14.75
CA PRO A 158 -12.37 -11.69 13.88
C PRO A 158 -11.42 -12.85 14.17
N ARG A 159 -10.92 -13.48 13.11
CA ARG A 159 -9.88 -14.50 13.25
C ARG A 159 -8.69 -13.78 13.89
N GLN A 160 -8.12 -14.33 14.96
CA GLN A 160 -7.01 -13.70 15.69
C GLN A 160 -5.86 -13.18 14.82
N GLY A 161 -5.66 -13.75 13.61
CA GLY A 161 -4.68 -13.26 12.63
C GLY A 161 -5.05 -11.96 11.92
N GLU A 162 -6.33 -11.69 11.67
CA GLU A 162 -6.76 -10.45 11.01
C GLU A 162 -6.57 -9.24 11.93
N ASP A 163 -6.88 -9.40 13.21
CA ASP A 163 -6.65 -8.35 14.22
C ASP A 163 -5.17 -8.00 14.36
N THR A 164 -4.29 -9.00 14.32
CA THR A 164 -2.84 -8.78 14.40
C THR A 164 -2.27 -8.16 13.13
N LEU A 165 -2.84 -8.45 11.95
CA LEU A 165 -2.45 -7.78 10.72
C LEU A 165 -2.88 -6.31 10.72
N LEU A 166 -4.13 -6.01 11.09
CA LEU A 166 -4.62 -4.63 11.19
C LEU A 166 -3.83 -3.82 12.21
N MET A 167 -3.41 -4.45 13.31
CA MET A 167 -2.47 -3.86 14.24
C MET A 167 -1.14 -3.47 13.57
N LEU A 168 -0.52 -4.37 12.80
CA LEU A 168 0.75 -4.08 12.11
C LEU A 168 0.59 -2.95 11.09
N LEU A 169 -0.52 -2.93 10.35
CA LEU A 169 -0.81 -1.89 9.36
C LEU A 169 -1.11 -0.51 9.98
N ARG A 170 -1.32 -0.45 11.30
CA ARG A 170 -1.52 0.78 12.08
C ARG A 170 -0.27 1.21 12.85
N LEU A 171 0.86 0.51 12.68
CA LEU A 171 2.12 0.93 13.27
C LEU A 171 2.54 2.32 12.75
N PRO A 172 3.28 3.10 13.56
CA PRO A 172 3.73 4.43 13.15
C PRO A 172 4.73 4.37 11.99
N GLY A 173 4.85 5.51 11.32
CA GLY A 173 5.83 5.74 10.27
C GLY A 173 5.66 4.82 9.07
N ALA A 174 6.79 4.38 8.50
CA ALA A 174 6.83 3.54 7.30
C ALA A 174 6.99 2.03 7.62
N LEU A 175 6.77 1.61 8.87
CA LEU A 175 6.80 0.19 9.25
C LEU A 175 5.76 -0.66 8.48
N PRO A 176 4.51 -0.20 8.24
CA PRO A 176 3.58 -0.92 7.36
C PRO A 176 4.14 -1.14 5.95
N ASP A 177 4.80 -0.13 5.37
CA ASP A 177 5.42 -0.25 4.04
C ASP A 177 6.54 -1.29 4.03
N ARG A 178 7.31 -1.39 5.12
CA ARG A 178 8.33 -2.43 5.28
C ARG A 178 7.71 -3.82 5.36
N LEU A 179 6.58 -4.00 6.04
CA LEU A 179 5.86 -5.28 6.07
C LEU A 179 5.44 -5.69 4.66
N VAL A 180 4.84 -4.76 3.92
CA VAL A 180 4.39 -4.99 2.54
C VAL A 180 5.59 -5.35 1.65
N ALA A 181 6.71 -4.64 1.78
CA ALA A 181 7.93 -4.95 1.04
C ALA A 181 8.46 -6.37 1.37
N THR A 182 8.44 -6.77 2.65
CA THR A 182 8.81 -8.13 3.08
C THR A 182 7.90 -9.19 2.46
N VAL A 183 6.58 -8.97 2.45
CA VAL A 183 5.60 -9.90 1.85
C VAL A 183 5.84 -10.02 0.35
N VAL A 184 6.01 -8.89 -0.34
CA VAL A 184 6.33 -8.86 -1.78
C VAL A 184 7.61 -9.65 -2.05
N ALA A 185 8.69 -9.37 -1.34
CA ALA A 185 9.97 -10.06 -1.55
C ALA A 185 9.87 -11.57 -1.30
N THR A 186 9.13 -11.97 -0.26
CA THR A 186 8.88 -13.38 0.04
C THR A 186 8.15 -14.08 -1.10
N TRP A 187 7.13 -13.44 -1.68
CA TRP A 187 6.38 -14.01 -2.81
C TRP A 187 7.12 -13.94 -4.14
N ALA A 188 7.90 -12.89 -4.38
CA ALA A 188 8.79 -12.83 -5.55
C ALA A 188 9.79 -13.99 -5.55
N ARG A 189 10.40 -14.29 -4.39
CA ARG A 189 11.27 -15.46 -4.24
C ARG A 189 10.53 -16.77 -4.50
N ARG A 190 9.32 -16.95 -3.95
CA ARG A 190 8.50 -18.14 -4.19
C ARG A 190 8.17 -18.37 -5.67
N ILE A 191 7.94 -17.29 -6.43
CA ILE A 191 7.73 -17.38 -7.88
C ILE A 191 9.00 -17.87 -8.58
N THR A 192 10.16 -17.32 -8.23
CA THR A 192 11.46 -17.76 -8.77
C THR A 192 11.77 -19.21 -8.43
N ASP A 193 11.41 -19.65 -7.22
CA ASP A 193 11.65 -21.00 -6.72
C ASP A 193 10.58 -22.02 -7.19
N ASP A 194 9.62 -21.59 -8.02
CA ASP A 194 8.48 -22.41 -8.48
C ASP A 194 7.69 -23.07 -7.32
N ASP A 195 7.47 -22.32 -6.23
CA ASP A 195 6.73 -22.83 -5.05
C ASP A 195 5.28 -23.18 -5.46
N PRO A 196 4.79 -24.41 -5.18
CA PRO A 196 3.45 -24.84 -5.56
C PRO A 196 2.31 -24.00 -4.96
N ARG A 197 2.59 -23.22 -3.91
CA ARG A 197 1.63 -22.26 -3.34
C ARG A 197 1.30 -21.11 -4.29
N VAL A 198 2.19 -20.79 -5.23
CA VAL A 198 2.02 -19.68 -6.19
C VAL A 198 0.76 -19.86 -7.04
N ALA A 199 0.49 -21.08 -7.51
CA ALA A 199 -0.69 -21.37 -8.33
C ALA A 199 -2.01 -20.98 -7.64
N LYS A 200 -2.12 -21.21 -6.32
CA LYS A 200 -3.30 -20.84 -5.53
C LYS A 200 -3.35 -19.35 -5.22
N ALA A 201 -2.20 -18.70 -5.11
CA ALA A 201 -2.06 -17.28 -4.78
C ALA A 201 -2.17 -16.35 -5.99
N LEU A 202 -2.13 -16.88 -7.21
CA LEU A 202 -2.03 -16.10 -8.45
C LEU A 202 -3.06 -14.95 -8.56
N PRO A 203 -4.35 -15.13 -8.22
CA PRO A 203 -5.31 -14.01 -8.26
C PRO A 203 -4.95 -12.86 -7.31
N ALA A 204 -4.48 -13.17 -6.10
CA ALA A 204 -4.08 -12.16 -5.13
C ALA A 204 -2.76 -11.47 -5.54
N LEU A 205 -1.81 -12.21 -6.12
CA LEU A 205 -0.58 -11.65 -6.68
C LEU A 205 -0.88 -10.71 -7.85
N HIS A 206 -1.79 -11.09 -8.75
CA HIS A 206 -2.29 -10.24 -9.82
C HIS A 206 -2.93 -8.96 -9.28
N ALA A 207 -3.85 -9.08 -8.31
CA ALA A 207 -4.52 -7.93 -7.73
C ALA A 207 -3.54 -6.96 -7.05
N ALA A 208 -2.56 -7.50 -6.32
CA ALA A 208 -1.54 -6.73 -5.63
C ALA A 208 -0.65 -5.93 -6.60
N LEU A 209 -0.20 -6.57 -7.69
CA LEU A 209 0.55 -5.91 -8.76
C LEU A 209 -0.30 -4.88 -9.48
N TYR A 210 -1.49 -5.29 -9.92
CA TYR A 210 -2.43 -4.46 -10.67
C TYR A 210 -2.72 -3.15 -9.94
N GLY A 211 -3.13 -3.22 -8.66
CA GLY A 211 -3.51 -2.04 -7.89
C GLY A 211 -2.39 -1.01 -7.76
N ARG A 212 -1.15 -1.46 -7.55
CA ARG A 212 0.03 -0.60 -7.33
C ARG A 212 0.58 -0.02 -8.63
N ALA A 213 0.73 -0.85 -9.66
CA ALA A 213 1.18 -0.41 -10.97
C ALA A 213 0.14 0.52 -11.63
N LEU A 214 -1.16 0.23 -11.50
CA LEU A 214 -2.22 1.11 -12.00
C LEU A 214 -2.19 2.48 -11.31
N ALA A 215 -2.02 2.52 -9.99
CA ALA A 215 -1.91 3.78 -9.25
C ALA A 215 -0.73 4.64 -9.76
N GLY A 216 0.43 4.00 -9.94
CA GLY A 216 1.62 4.64 -10.52
C GLY A 216 1.42 5.14 -11.95
N ALA A 217 0.88 4.29 -12.82
CA ALA A 217 0.65 4.60 -14.23
C ALA A 217 -0.39 5.72 -14.42
N ARG A 218 -1.43 5.77 -13.60
CA ARG A 218 -2.42 6.86 -13.64
C ARG A 218 -1.80 8.20 -13.25
N GLY A 219 -0.99 8.23 -12.20
CA GLY A 219 -0.26 9.43 -11.80
C GLY A 219 0.70 9.91 -12.89
N TRP A 220 1.38 8.97 -13.55
CA TRP A 220 2.28 9.25 -14.66
C TRP A 220 1.57 9.82 -15.90
N LEU A 221 0.49 9.18 -16.36
CA LEU A 221 -0.22 9.57 -17.59
C LEU A 221 -1.15 10.78 -17.41
N GLY A 222 -1.33 11.28 -16.18
CA GLY A 222 -2.22 12.41 -15.89
C GLY A 222 -3.72 12.06 -15.93
N GLY A 223 -4.09 10.77 -15.82
CA GLY A 223 -5.48 10.31 -15.85
C GLY A 223 -6.10 10.18 -17.24
N GLY A 224 -7.34 9.70 -17.31
CA GLY A 224 -8.16 9.65 -18.54
C GLY A 224 -7.80 8.58 -19.58
N THR A 225 -6.60 7.99 -19.50
CA THR A 225 -6.18 6.89 -20.38
C THR A 225 -6.68 5.56 -19.82
N GLU A 226 -7.26 4.72 -20.69
CA GLU A 226 -7.62 3.34 -20.34
C GLU A 226 -6.35 2.51 -20.17
N LEU A 227 -6.28 1.74 -19.07
CA LEU A 227 -5.09 1.03 -18.63
C LEU A 227 -5.41 -0.45 -18.37
N ASP A 228 -4.61 -1.33 -18.96
CA ASP A 228 -4.64 -2.78 -18.77
C ASP A 228 -3.30 -3.24 -18.20
N VAL A 229 -3.25 -3.50 -16.90
CA VAL A 229 -2.04 -3.97 -16.21
C VAL A 229 -2.08 -5.49 -16.07
N ARG A 230 -0.97 -6.16 -16.40
CA ARG A 230 -0.86 -7.63 -16.40
C ARG A 230 0.41 -8.09 -15.71
N LEU A 231 0.30 -9.20 -14.99
CA LEU A 231 1.47 -9.95 -14.56
C LEU A 231 2.04 -10.70 -15.76
N ALA A 232 3.34 -10.54 -15.99
CA ALA A 232 4.08 -11.18 -17.08
C ALA A 232 5.51 -11.52 -16.64
N ALA A 233 6.21 -12.37 -17.38
CA ALA A 233 7.59 -12.71 -17.05
C ALA A 233 8.59 -11.57 -17.33
N SER A 234 8.26 -10.68 -18.26
CA SER A 234 9.13 -9.58 -18.68
C SER A 234 8.36 -8.28 -18.76
N PRO A 235 8.99 -7.16 -18.41
CA PRO A 235 8.31 -5.88 -18.39
C PRO A 235 8.16 -5.31 -19.81
N ALA A 236 6.98 -4.83 -20.15
CA ALA A 236 6.69 -4.16 -21.41
C ALA A 236 5.56 -3.14 -21.25
N VAL A 237 5.58 -2.11 -22.09
CA VAL A 237 4.49 -1.13 -22.20
C VAL A 237 4.22 -0.86 -23.66
N ALA A 238 2.94 -0.88 -24.04
CA ALA A 238 2.53 -0.62 -25.41
C ALA A 238 1.13 0.02 -25.46
N ARG A 239 0.86 0.76 -26.53
CA ARG A 239 -0.48 1.25 -26.85
C ARG A 239 -1.16 0.29 -27.83
N ARG A 240 -2.36 -0.17 -27.49
CA ARG A 240 -3.22 -0.92 -28.40
C ARG A 240 -3.88 -0.01 -29.43
N PRO A 241 -4.35 -0.56 -30.57
CA PRO A 241 -5.09 0.19 -31.58
C PRO A 241 -6.35 0.89 -31.05
N ASP A 242 -6.97 0.35 -30.00
CA ASP A 242 -8.14 0.93 -29.33
C ASP A 242 -7.81 2.12 -28.41
N GLY A 243 -6.52 2.44 -28.26
CA GLY A 243 -6.04 3.53 -27.41
C GLY A 243 -5.67 3.10 -25.99
N THR A 244 -5.98 1.87 -25.57
CA THR A 244 -5.63 1.33 -24.26
C THR A 244 -4.12 1.18 -24.11
N VAL A 245 -3.58 1.61 -22.98
CA VAL A 245 -2.18 1.38 -22.63
C VAL A 245 -2.08 0.07 -21.83
N VAL A 246 -1.32 -0.87 -22.37
CA VAL A 246 -1.06 -2.17 -21.75
C VAL A 246 0.29 -2.10 -21.06
N ILE A 247 0.32 -2.51 -19.79
CA ILE A 247 1.52 -2.54 -18.95
C ILE A 247 1.68 -3.98 -18.45
N GLU A 248 2.69 -4.66 -18.94
CA GLU A 248 3.07 -6.01 -18.52
C GLU A 248 4.26 -5.91 -17.59
N LEU A 249 4.19 -6.51 -16.40
CA LEU A 249 5.24 -6.41 -15.39
C LEU A 249 5.43 -7.75 -14.67
N PRO A 250 6.67 -8.13 -14.31
CA PRO A 250 6.91 -9.22 -13.37
C PRO A 250 6.48 -8.85 -11.96
N PHE A 251 6.14 -9.84 -11.14
CA PHE A 251 5.79 -9.59 -9.74
C PHE A 251 6.96 -8.97 -8.96
N SER A 252 8.20 -9.31 -9.33
CA SER A 252 9.40 -8.71 -8.75
C SER A 252 9.46 -7.18 -8.95
N TRP A 253 8.74 -6.62 -9.92
CA TRP A 253 8.62 -5.17 -10.08
C TRP A 253 8.17 -4.46 -8.80
N LEU A 254 7.32 -5.12 -7.99
CA LEU A 254 6.87 -4.56 -6.72
C LEU A 254 8.02 -4.37 -5.73
N SER A 255 8.95 -5.33 -5.61
CA SER A 255 10.14 -5.18 -4.76
C SER A 255 11.19 -4.31 -5.42
N ASP A 256 11.31 -4.42 -6.75
CA ASP A 256 12.40 -3.83 -7.51
C ASP A 256 12.23 -2.31 -7.65
N VAL A 257 11.00 -1.88 -7.91
CA VAL A 257 10.66 -0.51 -8.27
C VAL A 257 9.71 0.12 -7.25
N TRP A 258 8.54 -0.49 -7.01
CA TRP A 258 7.47 0.16 -6.23
C TRP A 258 7.85 0.37 -4.76
N ALA A 259 8.36 -0.67 -4.07
CA ALA A 259 8.71 -0.60 -2.65
C ALA A 259 9.85 0.39 -2.35
N ARG A 260 10.62 0.78 -3.38
CA ARG A 260 11.71 1.76 -3.31
C ARG A 260 11.28 3.17 -3.74
N GLY A 261 10.03 3.36 -4.14
CA GLY A 261 9.52 4.65 -4.61
C GLY A 261 9.97 5.03 -6.03
N PHE A 262 10.43 4.08 -6.84
CA PHE A 262 10.95 4.33 -8.19
C PHE A 262 9.91 4.28 -9.29
N THR A 263 8.62 4.11 -8.96
CA THR A 263 7.52 3.93 -9.94
C THR A 263 7.54 4.95 -11.08
N THR A 264 7.87 6.21 -10.77
CA THR A 264 8.08 7.28 -11.76
C THR A 264 9.36 8.02 -11.47
N LEU A 265 10.21 8.20 -12.48
CA LEU A 265 11.49 8.90 -12.39
C LEU A 265 11.63 9.87 -13.55
N ALA A 266 11.92 11.15 -13.26
CA ALA A 266 12.08 12.21 -14.26
C ALA A 266 10.94 12.26 -15.31
N GLY A 267 9.69 12.08 -14.87
CA GLY A 267 8.51 12.08 -15.75
C GLY A 267 8.32 10.81 -16.60
N ARG A 268 9.07 9.76 -16.31
CA ARG A 268 9.06 8.47 -17.02
C ARG A 268 8.56 7.37 -16.10
N PHE A 269 7.85 6.39 -16.66
CA PHE A 269 7.44 5.20 -15.92
C PHE A 269 8.59 4.21 -15.83
N CYS A 270 8.87 3.70 -14.63
CA CYS A 270 9.97 2.78 -14.42
C CYS A 270 9.55 1.32 -14.60
N LEU A 271 10.18 0.63 -15.55
CA LEU A 271 9.95 -0.78 -15.86
C LEU A 271 10.84 -1.70 -15.05
N THR A 272 12.09 -1.30 -14.82
CA THR A 272 13.04 -2.05 -13.99
C THR A 272 13.95 -1.10 -13.25
N ALA A 273 14.36 -1.50 -12.05
CA ALA A 273 15.42 -0.85 -11.29
C ALA A 273 16.34 -1.96 -10.79
N GLN A 274 17.62 -1.85 -11.12
CA GLN A 274 18.63 -2.81 -10.73
C GLN A 274 19.77 -2.07 -10.02
N PRO A 275 20.12 -2.46 -8.80
CA PRO A 275 21.31 -1.93 -8.16
C PRO A 275 22.55 -2.35 -8.96
N GLY A 276 23.45 -1.39 -9.16
CA GLY A 276 24.76 -1.55 -9.76
C GLY A 276 25.86 -1.67 -8.69
N PRO A 277 27.13 -1.72 -9.12
CA PRO A 277 28.26 -1.61 -8.20
C PRO A 277 28.28 -0.24 -7.50
N ALA A 278 28.81 -0.18 -6.28
CA ALA A 278 29.00 1.07 -5.51
C ALA A 278 27.72 1.90 -5.26
N ASP A 279 26.60 1.23 -4.93
CA ASP A 279 25.29 1.85 -4.66
C ASP A 279 24.65 2.59 -5.85
N ASP A 280 25.21 2.43 -7.06
CA ASP A 280 24.59 2.90 -8.29
C ASP A 280 23.24 2.21 -8.54
N TRP A 281 22.37 2.86 -9.31
CA TRP A 281 21.13 2.25 -9.78
C TRP A 281 20.97 2.41 -11.28
N THR A 282 20.73 1.30 -11.97
CA THR A 282 20.37 1.28 -13.39
C THR A 282 18.86 1.11 -13.54
N PHE A 283 18.23 2.02 -14.26
CA PHE A 283 16.80 2.01 -14.50
C PHE A 283 16.50 1.78 -15.98
N THR A 284 15.42 1.08 -16.28
CA THR A 284 14.81 1.05 -17.62
C THR A 284 13.46 1.74 -17.55
N THR A 285 13.24 2.79 -18.36
CA THR A 285 12.08 3.66 -18.23
C THR A 285 11.47 4.06 -19.56
N VAL A 286 10.16 4.33 -19.57
CA VAL A 286 9.39 4.70 -20.76
C VAL A 286 8.84 6.12 -20.61
N ALA A 287 8.95 6.92 -21.67
CA ALA A 287 8.38 8.27 -21.74
C ALA A 287 6.89 8.24 -22.08
N LEU A 288 6.20 9.38 -21.88
CA LEU A 288 4.75 9.51 -22.12
C LEU A 288 4.31 9.18 -23.56
N ASP A 289 5.23 9.33 -24.52
CA ASP A 289 5.02 8.95 -25.92
C ASP A 289 5.00 7.44 -26.16
N LEU A 290 5.32 6.64 -25.12
CA LEU A 290 5.44 5.18 -25.18
C LEU A 290 6.48 4.71 -26.21
N GLY A 291 7.50 5.53 -26.44
CA GLY A 291 8.65 5.18 -27.27
C GLY A 291 9.49 4.04 -26.68
N GLN A 292 10.59 3.70 -27.36
CA GLN A 292 11.50 2.64 -26.91
C GLN A 292 11.97 2.88 -25.46
N PRO A 293 11.95 1.85 -24.58
CA PRO A 293 12.47 1.97 -23.24
C PRO A 293 13.92 2.45 -23.24
N GLN A 294 14.24 3.41 -22.38
CA GLN A 294 15.57 3.98 -22.24
C GLN A 294 16.20 3.57 -20.92
N LYS A 295 17.51 3.32 -20.96
CA LYS A 295 18.30 3.05 -19.75
C LYS A 295 18.98 4.32 -19.26
N PHE A 296 18.99 4.52 -17.94
CA PHE A 296 19.84 5.53 -17.30
C PHE A 296 20.39 5.01 -15.98
N THR A 297 21.55 5.52 -15.60
CA THR A 297 22.22 5.17 -14.35
C THR A 297 22.22 6.39 -13.43
N LEU A 298 21.83 6.21 -12.18
CA LEU A 298 22.01 7.19 -11.13
C LEU A 298 23.17 6.75 -10.25
N HIS A 299 24.11 7.66 -10.04
CA HIS A 299 25.20 7.53 -9.08
C HIS A 299 24.78 8.27 -7.80
N PRO A 300 24.76 7.63 -6.63
CA PRO A 300 24.52 8.33 -5.38
C PRO A 300 25.61 9.40 -5.19
N CYS A 301 25.18 10.64 -4.88
CA CYS A 301 26.07 11.77 -4.64
C CYS A 301 26.73 11.67 -3.26
#